data_AF-A0A609HEB2-F1
#
_entry.id   AF-A0A609HEB2-F1
#
_cell.length_a   1.000
_cell.length_b   1.000
_cell.length_c   1.000
_cell.angle_alpha   90.00
_cell.angle_beta   90.00
_cell.angle_gamma   90.00
#
_symmetry.space_group_name_H-M   'P 1'
#
loop_
_entity.id
_entity.type
_entity.pdbx_description
1 polymer ?
#
loop_
_entity_poly.entity_id
_entity_poly.type
_entity_poly.pdbx_seq_one_letter_code
_entity_poly.pdbx_strand_id
1 'polypeptide(L)'
;MENKNNLSSEVKNHVSKWGKTNISAGWTIIPNALLENQSRLGLSCIDTMVLINLIMHWWEKDNPPRPSKKRLANMLGVSLKTVQRSFIHLEQCGAIKRIPRYKEGKDNARTTNHYDLNGLVDLLEGFSKELIEEREANRKSEVNRPKKRGNPKS
;
A
#
# COMPACT_ATOMS: atom_id res chain seq x y z
N MET A 1 -22.52 14.10 -5.62
CA MET A 1 -21.64 14.73 -6.63
C MET A 1 -20.26 14.84 -6.02
N GLU A 2 -19.37 13.88 -6.30
CA GLU A 2 -18.00 13.93 -5.82
C GLU A 2 -17.21 15.05 -6.50
N ASN A 3 -16.40 15.70 -5.68
CA ASN A 3 -15.83 17.01 -5.91
C ASN A 3 -14.63 16.92 -6.87
N LYS A 4 -14.87 16.97 -8.19
CA LYS A 4 -13.83 16.93 -9.24
C LYS A 4 -12.74 18.01 -9.08
N ASN A 5 -12.97 19.05 -8.26
CA ASN A 5 -12.01 20.12 -7.98
C ASN A 5 -10.90 19.73 -6.99
N ASN A 6 -11.09 18.72 -6.13
CA ASN A 6 -10.09 18.34 -5.11
C ASN A 6 -8.88 17.57 -5.68
N LEU A 7 -9.08 16.76 -6.72
CA LEU A 7 -7.99 15.97 -7.31
C LEU A 7 -6.90 16.88 -7.92
N SER A 8 -7.28 18.06 -8.43
CA SER A 8 -6.33 19.05 -8.95
C SER A 8 -5.51 19.72 -7.84
N SER A 9 -6.11 20.03 -6.69
CA SER A 9 -5.40 20.68 -5.58
C SER A 9 -4.45 19.72 -4.86
N GLU A 10 -4.83 18.45 -4.70
CA GLU A 10 -3.96 17.42 -4.14
C GLU A 10 -2.74 17.16 -5.04
N VAL A 11 -2.94 17.01 -6.35
CA VAL A 11 -1.83 16.87 -7.31
C VAL A 11 -0.93 18.11 -7.28
N LYS A 12 -1.48 19.32 -7.17
CA LYS A 12 -0.68 20.55 -7.02
C LYS A 12 0.17 20.52 -5.74
N ASN A 13 -0.38 20.06 -4.62
CA ASN A 13 0.36 19.93 -3.37
C ASN A 13 1.50 18.90 -3.50
N HIS A 14 1.23 17.74 -4.11
CA HIS A 14 2.26 16.73 -4.36
C HIS A 14 3.37 17.23 -5.29
N VAL A 15 3.02 17.97 -6.34
CA VAL A 15 4.00 18.63 -7.22
C VAL A 15 4.81 19.68 -6.47
N SER A 16 4.19 20.44 -5.57
CA SER A 16 4.91 21.40 -4.72
C SER A 16 5.90 20.70 -3.79
N LYS A 17 5.53 19.53 -3.24
CA LYS A 17 6.36 18.77 -2.31
C LYS A 17 7.52 18.06 -3.01
N TRP A 18 7.26 17.41 -4.14
CA TRP A 18 8.19 16.47 -4.77
C TRP A 18 8.78 16.98 -6.09
N GLY A 19 8.25 18.05 -6.65
CA GLY A 19 8.62 18.58 -7.96
C GLY A 19 7.96 17.83 -9.12
N LYS A 20 7.84 18.50 -10.27
CA LYS A 20 7.17 17.97 -11.47
C LYS A 20 7.81 16.68 -11.97
N THR A 21 9.14 16.62 -12.05
CA THR A 21 9.87 15.46 -12.58
C THR A 21 9.56 14.18 -11.82
N ASN A 22 9.55 14.24 -10.49
CA ASN A 22 9.31 13.07 -9.65
C ASN A 22 7.85 12.59 -9.74
N ILE A 23 6.88 13.52 -9.79
CA ILE A 23 5.47 13.16 -9.96
C ILE A 23 5.21 12.57 -11.35
N SER A 24 5.83 13.12 -12.40
CA SER A 24 5.70 12.62 -13.78
C SER A 24 6.30 11.22 -13.98
N ALA A 25 7.28 10.82 -13.17
CA ALA A 25 7.84 9.47 -13.20
C ALA A 25 6.87 8.39 -12.67
N GLY A 26 5.74 8.81 -12.08
CA GLY A 26 4.74 7.95 -11.48
C GLY A 26 4.87 7.87 -9.96
N TRP A 27 3.76 7.54 -9.32
CA TRP A 27 3.66 7.38 -7.87
C TRP A 27 2.64 6.30 -7.55
N THR A 28 2.68 5.80 -6.32
CA THR A 28 1.81 4.71 -5.88
C THR A 28 1.04 5.15 -4.65
N ILE A 29 -0.29 5.00 -4.70
CA ILE A 29 -1.15 5.22 -3.54
C ILE A 29 -0.99 4.01 -2.61
N ILE A 30 -0.55 4.25 -1.39
CA ILE A 30 -0.47 3.24 -0.34
C ILE A 30 -1.40 3.66 0.79
N PRO A 31 -2.40 2.85 1.18
CA PRO A 31 -3.24 3.15 2.33
C PRO A 31 -2.40 3.26 3.60
N ASN A 32 -2.60 4.33 4.37
CA ASN A 32 -1.90 4.50 5.64
C ASN A 32 -2.19 3.36 6.63
N ALA A 33 -3.39 2.77 6.56
CA ALA A 33 -3.73 1.59 7.35
C ALA A 33 -2.71 0.44 7.18
N LEU A 34 -2.15 0.26 5.97
CA LEU A 34 -1.09 -0.72 5.74
C LEU A 34 0.19 -0.30 6.47
N LEU A 35 0.65 0.93 6.26
CA LEU A 35 1.95 1.40 6.78
C LEU A 35 1.97 1.56 8.30
N GLU A 36 0.86 1.98 8.89
CA GLU A 36 0.73 2.20 10.34
C GLU A 36 0.51 0.89 11.10
N ASN A 37 -0.06 -0.15 10.46
CA ASN A 37 -0.44 -1.40 11.14
C ASN A 37 0.31 -2.65 10.66
N GLN A 38 1.44 -2.50 9.97
CA GLN A 38 2.22 -3.63 9.42
C GLN A 38 2.47 -4.74 10.45
N SER A 39 2.90 -4.35 11.67
CA SER A 39 3.15 -5.31 12.75
C SER A 39 1.86 -5.95 13.28
N ARG A 40 0.76 -5.19 13.37
CA ARG A 40 -0.54 -5.70 13.81
C ARG A 40 -1.18 -6.64 12.77
N LEU A 41 -0.86 -6.44 11.49
CA LEU A 41 -1.20 -7.32 10.38
C LEU A 41 -0.31 -8.59 10.33
N GLY A 42 0.66 -8.72 11.23
CA GLY A 42 1.61 -9.84 11.26
C GLY A 42 2.62 -9.81 10.12
N LEU A 43 2.77 -8.69 9.41
CA LEU A 43 3.66 -8.56 8.26
C LEU A 43 5.08 -8.23 8.71
N SER A 44 6.08 -8.92 8.13
CA SER A 44 7.48 -8.51 8.26
C SER A 44 7.80 -7.32 7.34
N CYS A 45 8.93 -6.66 7.56
CA CYS A 45 9.41 -5.59 6.68
C CYS A 45 9.52 -6.05 5.21
N ILE A 46 9.93 -7.30 4.98
CA ILE A 46 10.02 -7.86 3.63
C ILE A 46 8.62 -8.07 3.04
N ASP A 47 7.66 -8.54 3.84
CA ASP A 47 6.29 -8.77 3.38
C ASP A 47 5.62 -7.47 2.98
N THR A 48 5.75 -6.43 3.80
CA THR A 48 5.26 -5.08 3.46
C THR A 48 5.90 -4.60 2.17
N MET A 49 7.22 -4.74 2.01
CA MET A 49 7.89 -4.26 0.81
C MET A 49 7.52 -5.06 -0.45
N VAL A 50 7.31 -6.37 -0.33
CA VAL A 50 6.76 -7.19 -1.43
C VAL A 50 5.35 -6.74 -1.78
N LEU A 51 4.48 -6.51 -0.80
CA LEU A 51 3.12 -5.99 -1.01
C LEU A 51 3.12 -4.63 -1.70
N ILE A 52 3.94 -3.67 -1.24
CA ILE A 52 4.04 -2.34 -1.85
C ILE A 52 4.45 -2.45 -3.32
N ASN A 53 5.40 -3.34 -3.65
CA ASN A 53 5.79 -3.58 -5.03
C ASN A 53 4.69 -4.25 -5.86
N LEU A 54 3.86 -5.11 -5.26
CA LEU A 54 2.68 -5.66 -5.93
C LEU A 54 1.64 -4.57 -6.20
N ILE A 55 1.36 -3.69 -5.22
CA ILE A 55 0.43 -2.56 -5.35
C ILE A 55 0.91 -1.60 -6.45
N MET A 56 2.21 -1.30 -6.51
CA MET A 56 2.81 -0.49 -7.59
C MET A 56 2.53 -1.07 -9.00
N HIS A 57 2.33 -2.39 -9.11
CA HIS A 57 2.01 -3.06 -10.37
C HIS A 57 0.50 -3.30 -10.58
N TRP A 58 -0.35 -2.89 -9.64
CA TRP A 58 -1.80 -3.05 -9.68
C TRP A 58 -2.46 -1.76 -10.17
N TRP A 59 -2.47 -1.57 -11.49
CA TRP A 59 -2.91 -0.31 -12.12
C TRP A 59 -4.43 -0.15 -12.20
N GLU A 60 -5.16 -1.26 -12.37
CA GLU A 60 -6.62 -1.30 -12.43
C GLU A 60 -7.11 -2.43 -11.54
N LYS A 61 -8.26 -2.24 -10.88
CA LYS A 61 -8.86 -3.23 -9.99
C LYS A 61 -8.93 -4.61 -10.64
N ASP A 62 -9.39 -4.65 -11.90
CA ASP A 62 -9.63 -5.89 -12.65
C ASP A 62 -8.39 -6.39 -13.41
N ASN A 63 -7.22 -5.77 -13.21
CA ASN A 63 -5.95 -6.16 -13.82
C ASN A 63 -4.92 -6.53 -12.74
N PRO A 64 -4.94 -7.77 -12.22
CA PRO A 64 -4.05 -8.20 -11.14
C PRO A 64 -2.56 -8.00 -11.48
N PRO A 65 -1.74 -7.56 -10.51
CA PRO A 65 -0.31 -7.43 -10.71
C PRO A 65 0.32 -8.78 -11.09
N ARG A 66 1.33 -8.72 -11.96
CA ARG A 66 2.04 -9.90 -12.48
C ARG A 66 3.57 -9.81 -12.50
N PRO A 67 4.23 -9.12 -11.54
CA PRO A 67 5.69 -9.09 -11.53
C PRO A 67 6.27 -10.49 -11.28
N SER A 68 7.40 -10.78 -11.92
CA SER A 68 8.15 -12.00 -11.60
C SER A 68 8.79 -11.88 -10.22
N LYS A 69 8.91 -13.00 -9.50
CA LYS A 69 9.60 -13.02 -8.20
C LYS A 69 11.06 -12.57 -8.30
N LYS A 70 11.70 -12.83 -9.44
CA LYS A 70 13.07 -12.37 -9.75
C LYS A 70 13.13 -10.84 -9.88
N ARG A 71 12.16 -10.21 -10.54
CA ARG A 71 12.07 -8.75 -10.62
C ARG A 71 11.93 -8.14 -9.22
N LEU A 72 11.03 -8.68 -8.41
CA LEU A 72 10.84 -8.22 -7.02
C LEU A 72 12.11 -8.39 -6.19
N ALA A 73 12.79 -9.53 -6.29
CA ALA A 73 14.05 -9.78 -5.58
C ALA A 73 15.13 -8.77 -5.95
N ASN A 74 15.28 -8.47 -7.25
CA ASN A 74 16.22 -7.46 -7.73
C ASN A 74 15.86 -6.05 -7.24
N MET A 75 14.59 -5.66 -7.28
CA MET A 75 14.14 -4.35 -6.80
C MET A 75 14.36 -4.16 -5.31
N LEU A 76 14.20 -5.23 -4.53
CA LEU A 76 14.35 -5.22 -3.08
C LEU A 76 15.79 -5.46 -2.62
N GLY A 77 16.71 -5.84 -3.51
CA GLY A 77 18.09 -6.19 -3.15
C GLY A 77 18.20 -7.44 -2.26
N VAL A 78 17.28 -8.40 -2.39
CA VAL A 78 17.25 -9.62 -1.58
C VAL A 78 17.29 -10.89 -2.44
N SER A 79 17.51 -12.04 -1.80
CA SER A 79 17.50 -13.32 -2.51
C SER A 79 16.11 -13.67 -3.07
N LEU A 80 16.07 -14.43 -4.17
CA LEU A 80 14.82 -14.97 -4.71
C LEU A 80 14.06 -15.81 -3.66
N LYS A 81 14.79 -16.54 -2.82
CA LYS A 81 14.23 -17.38 -1.74
C LYS A 81 13.55 -16.53 -0.67
N THR A 82 14.09 -15.35 -0.37
CA THR A 82 13.48 -14.38 0.55
C THR A 82 12.12 -13.92 0.03
N VAL A 83 12.04 -13.54 -1.25
CA VAL A 83 10.76 -13.16 -1.88
C VAL A 83 9.79 -14.34 -1.90
N GLN A 84 10.24 -15.56 -2.24
CA GLN A 84 9.38 -16.74 -2.24
C GLN A 84 8.80 -17.06 -0.85
N ARG A 85 9.59 -16.94 0.22
CA ARG A 85 9.13 -17.08 1.60
C ARG A 85 8.09 -16.02 1.94
N SER A 86 8.33 -14.79 1.53
CA SER A 86 7.37 -13.70 1.71
C SER A 86 6.04 -13.97 1.02
N PHE A 87 6.04 -14.48 -0.23
CA PHE A 87 4.79 -14.90 -0.89
C PHE A 87 4.01 -15.97 -0.11
N ILE A 88 4.71 -16.92 0.52
CA ILE A 88 4.06 -17.94 1.34
C ILE A 88 3.43 -17.29 2.58
N HIS A 89 4.18 -16.42 3.26
CA HIS A 89 3.70 -15.74 4.46
C HIS A 89 2.51 -14.81 4.16
N LEU A 90 2.58 -14.05 3.07
CA LEU A 90 1.50 -13.17 2.62
C LEU A 90 0.20 -13.93 2.30
N GLU A 91 0.30 -15.14 1.76
CA GLU A 91 -0.87 -16.02 1.57
C GLU A 91 -1.41 -16.55 2.91
N GLN A 92 -0.54 -16.89 3.86
CA GLN A 92 -0.94 -17.32 5.20
C GLN A 92 -1.64 -16.20 5.98
N CYS A 93 -1.19 -14.95 5.82
CA CYS A 93 -1.84 -13.77 6.38
C CYS A 93 -3.18 -13.44 5.68
N GLY A 94 -3.52 -14.10 4.55
CA GLY A 94 -4.70 -13.78 3.76
C GLY A 94 -4.59 -12.49 2.93
N ALA A 95 -3.42 -11.86 2.89
CA ALA A 95 -3.23 -10.59 2.18
C ALA A 95 -3.23 -10.76 0.66
N ILE A 96 -2.77 -11.91 0.15
CA ILE A 96 -2.70 -12.19 -1.28
C ILE A 96 -3.18 -13.59 -1.62
N LYS A 97 -3.56 -13.81 -2.87
CA LYS A 97 -3.75 -15.15 -3.45
C LYS A 97 -3.04 -15.28 -4.80
N ARG A 98 -2.21 -16.31 -4.97
CA ARG A 98 -1.58 -16.61 -6.27
C ARG A 98 -2.57 -17.25 -7.23
N ILE A 99 -2.68 -16.69 -8.42
CA ILE A 99 -3.45 -17.25 -9.54
C ILE A 99 -2.44 -17.73 -10.60
N PRO A 100 -2.24 -19.06 -10.75
CA PRO A 100 -1.33 -19.60 -11.74
C PRO A 100 -1.71 -19.19 -13.16
N ARG A 101 -0.69 -18.92 -13.99
CA ARG A 101 -0.85 -18.63 -15.42
C ARG A 101 -0.10 -19.69 -16.22
N TYR A 102 -0.69 -20.10 -17.33
CA TYR A 102 -0.12 -21.07 -18.26
C TYR A 102 0.09 -20.41 -19.62
N LYS A 103 1.11 -20.86 -20.35
CA LYS A 103 1.38 -20.38 -21.71
C LYS A 103 0.45 -21.11 -22.68
N GLU A 104 -0.24 -20.37 -23.53
CA GLU A 104 -1.04 -20.96 -24.61
C GLU A 104 -0.12 -21.76 -25.57
N GLY A 105 -0.58 -22.94 -26.00
CA GLY A 105 0.10 -23.75 -27.01
C GLY A 105 1.36 -24.50 -26.55
N LYS A 106 1.65 -24.56 -25.24
CA LYS A 106 2.66 -25.45 -24.67
C LYS A 106 2.12 -26.15 -23.44
N ASP A 107 2.02 -27.47 -23.49
CA ASP A 107 1.50 -28.27 -22.38
C ASP A 107 2.22 -27.93 -21.07
N ASN A 108 1.45 -27.41 -20.12
CA ASN A 108 1.85 -27.16 -18.74
C ASN A 108 3.00 -26.16 -18.51
N ALA A 109 3.39 -25.35 -19.51
CA ALA A 109 4.43 -24.34 -19.34
C ALA A 109 3.92 -23.14 -18.51
N ARG A 110 4.30 -23.09 -17.23
CA ARG A 110 3.93 -22.00 -16.31
C ARG A 110 4.57 -20.67 -16.70
N THR A 111 3.80 -19.59 -16.60
CA THR A 111 4.28 -18.21 -16.73
C THR A 111 4.22 -17.49 -15.38
N THR A 112 4.51 -16.18 -15.35
CA THR A 112 4.38 -15.39 -14.12
C THR A 112 2.94 -15.38 -13.63
N ASN A 113 2.74 -15.78 -12.38
CA ASN A 113 1.42 -15.75 -11.73
C ASN A 113 0.82 -14.35 -11.72
N HIS A 114 -0.51 -14.32 -11.71
CA HIS A 114 -1.29 -13.20 -11.19
C HIS A 114 -1.33 -13.27 -9.66
N TYR A 115 -1.51 -12.12 -9.03
CA TYR A 115 -1.69 -12.02 -7.59
C TYR A 115 -2.96 -11.21 -7.29
N ASP A 116 -3.94 -11.86 -6.69
CA ASP A 116 -5.16 -11.22 -6.20
C ASP A 116 -4.86 -10.54 -4.85
N LEU A 117 -5.25 -9.27 -4.72
CA LEU A 117 -5.01 -8.41 -3.57
C LEU A 117 -6.31 -8.05 -2.83
N ASN A 118 -7.47 -8.64 -3.16
CA ASN A 118 -8.72 -8.34 -2.48
C ASN A 118 -8.65 -8.67 -0.98
N GLY A 119 -7.97 -9.75 -0.60
CA GLY A 119 -7.76 -10.09 0.81
C GLY A 119 -7.02 -9.01 1.59
N LEU A 120 -6.08 -8.29 0.96
CA LEU A 120 -5.45 -7.12 1.57
C LEU A 120 -6.46 -5.99 1.79
N VAL A 121 -7.34 -5.72 0.82
CA VAL A 121 -8.37 -4.68 0.96
C VAL A 121 -9.27 -4.96 2.16
N ASP A 122 -9.74 -6.21 2.28
CA ASP A 122 -10.61 -6.64 3.39
C ASP A 122 -9.89 -6.52 4.74
N LEU A 123 -8.63 -6.95 4.82
CA LEU A 123 -7.82 -6.81 6.04
C LEU A 123 -7.67 -5.35 6.45
N LEU A 124 -7.42 -4.45 5.50
CA LEU A 124 -7.16 -3.04 5.79
C LEU A 124 -8.43 -2.27 6.19
N GLU A 125 -9.62 -2.75 5.86
CA GLU A 125 -10.86 -2.02 6.15
C GLU A 125 -11.05 -1.82 7.66
N GLY A 126 -10.82 -2.86 8.47
CA GLY A 126 -10.91 -2.79 9.93
C GLY A 126 -9.95 -1.76 10.52
N PHE A 127 -8.67 -1.83 10.17
CA PHE A 127 -7.65 -0.88 10.62
C PHE A 127 -7.91 0.54 10.11
N SER A 128 -8.49 0.68 8.91
CA SER A 128 -8.83 2.00 8.37
C SER A 128 -9.93 2.67 9.19
N LYS A 129 -10.94 1.92 9.62
CA LYS A 129 -12.01 2.42 10.50
C LYS A 129 -11.44 2.89 11.84
N GLU A 130 -10.61 2.06 12.49
CA GLU A 130 -9.93 2.43 13.74
C GLU A 130 -9.12 3.72 13.60
N LEU A 131 -8.32 3.86 12.54
CA LEU A 131 -7.52 5.07 12.31
C LEU A 131 -8.38 6.32 12.06
N ILE A 132 -9.54 6.17 11.41
CA ILE A 132 -10.47 7.28 11.23
C ILE A 132 -11.03 7.71 12.59
N GLU A 133 -11.49 6.75 13.41
CA GLU A 133 -12.02 7.02 14.75
C GLU A 133 -10.98 7.69 15.65
N GLU A 134 -9.74 7.20 15.67
CA GLU A 134 -8.63 7.81 16.41
C GLU A 134 -8.35 9.25 15.95
N ARG A 135 -8.33 9.50 14.64
CA ARG A 135 -8.12 10.85 14.08
C ARG A 135 -9.26 11.81 14.44
N GLU A 136 -10.50 11.32 14.45
CA GLU A 136 -11.65 12.11 14.87
C GLU A 136 -11.62 12.43 16.36
N ALA A 137 -11.28 11.45 17.20
CA ALA A 137 -11.13 11.64 18.64
C ALA A 137 -10.03 12.66 18.97
N ASN A 138 -8.86 12.53 18.31
CA ASN A 138 -7.75 13.46 18.46
C ASN A 138 -8.11 14.88 17.97
N ARG A 139 -8.89 15.01 16.89
CA ARG A 139 -9.37 16.31 16.43
C ARG A 139 -10.30 16.96 17.45
N LYS A 140 -11.22 16.19 18.05
CA LYS A 140 -12.14 16.69 19.09
C LYS A 140 -11.39 17.13 20.35
N SER A 141 -10.37 16.37 20.77
CA SER A 141 -9.58 16.71 21.96
C SER A 141 -8.73 17.97 21.77
N GLU A 142 -8.13 18.17 20.58
CA GLU A 142 -7.38 19.40 20.28
C GLU A 142 -8.27 20.64 20.20
N VAL A 143 -9.48 20.53 19.66
CA VAL A 143 -10.45 21.65 19.64
C VAL A 143 -10.89 22.04 21.05
N ASN A 144 -11.07 21.06 21.95
CA ASN A 144 -11.47 21.28 23.34
C ASN A 144 -10.30 21.64 24.27
N ARG A 145 -9.07 21.67 23.77
CA ARG A 145 -7.89 21.97 24.59
C ARG A 145 -7.92 23.44 25.03
N PRO A 146 -7.93 23.76 26.34
CA PRO A 146 -7.89 25.14 26.79
C PRO A 146 -6.60 25.80 26.30
N LYS A 147 -6.74 26.93 25.59
CA LYS A 147 -5.58 27.71 25.12
C LYS A 147 -4.74 28.10 26.33
N LYS A 148 -3.48 27.66 26.37
CA LYS A 148 -2.52 28.10 27.40
C LYS A 148 -2.51 29.64 27.39
N ARG A 149 -2.90 30.25 28.51
CA ARG A 149 -2.75 31.70 28.70
C ARG A 149 -1.25 32.00 28.57
N GLY A 150 -0.90 32.86 27.62
CA GLY A 150 0.49 33.26 27.42
C GLY A 150 1.04 33.85 28.72
N ASN A 151 2.25 33.44 29.11
CA ASN A 151 2.93 34.08 30.22
C ASN A 151 3.06 35.58 29.91
N PRO A 152 2.77 36.48 30.87
CA PRO A 152 3.09 37.89 30.72
C PRO A 152 4.58 38.02 30.41
N LYS A 153 4.92 38.79 29.38
CA LYS A 153 6.32 39.13 29.09
C LYS A 153 6.88 39.88 30.31
N SER A 154 7.97 39.39 30.88
CA SER A 154 8.79 40.09 31.87
C SER A 154 9.52 41.26 31.22
#